data_AF-A0A924KUK5-F1
#
_entry.id   AF-A0A924KUK5-F1
#
_cell.length_a   1.000
_cell.length_b   1.000
_cell.length_c   1.000
_cell.angle_alpha   90.00
_cell.angle_beta   90.00
_cell.angle_gamma   90.00
#
_symmetry.space_group_name_H-M   'P 1'
#
loop_
_entity.id
_entity.type
_entity.pdbx_description
1 polymer ?
#
loop_
_entity_poly.entity_id
_entity_poly.type
_entity_poly.pdbx_seq_one_letter_code
_entity_poly.pdbx_strand_id
1 'polypeptide(L)'
;MQYEPKRVATILSYAGTMPFITCAVILLFGPQLGLGGLRQFAGQAITTYAAVIVSFLGGIQWGVGLATHEQQPQTAKSLFLLSVVPSLLAWAMLFLPNGSSRVIVAIFLVGFVWVIDALLHLQQVLPTWFFRLRSIVSAVVMASLIAALLVG
;
A
#
# COMPACT_ATOMS: atom_id res chain seq x y z
N MET A 1 -24.09 -19.37 3.27
CA MET A 1 -23.66 -18.10 3.90
C MET A 1 -22.13 -17.90 3.95
N GLN A 2 -21.31 -18.70 3.26
CA GLN A 2 -19.83 -18.60 3.28
C GLN A 2 -19.20 -17.45 2.44
N TYR A 3 -20.01 -16.56 1.83
CA TYR A 3 -19.53 -15.49 0.94
C TYR A 3 -19.32 -14.12 1.63
N GLU A 4 -19.88 -13.91 2.83
CA GLU A 4 -19.78 -12.63 3.53
C GLU A 4 -18.35 -12.14 3.79
N PRO A 5 -17.41 -12.94 4.34
CA PRO A 5 -16.11 -12.41 4.73
C PRO A 5 -15.27 -11.97 3.52
N LYS A 6 -15.37 -12.66 2.38
CA LYS A 6 -14.68 -12.29 1.14
C LYS A 6 -15.22 -10.98 0.56
N ARG A 7 -16.55 -10.79 0.60
CA ARG A 7 -17.19 -9.58 0.10
C ARG A 7 -16.81 -8.37 0.95
N VAL A 8 -16.85 -8.51 2.27
CA VAL A 8 -16.45 -7.45 3.21
C VAL A 8 -14.98 -7.06 3.01
N ALA A 9 -14.07 -8.04 2.92
CA ALA A 9 -12.65 -7.77 2.67
C ALA A 9 -12.42 -7.05 1.33
N THR A 10 -13.17 -7.41 0.30
CA THR A 10 -13.10 -6.77 -1.02
C THR A 10 -13.55 -5.32 -0.96
N ILE A 11 -14.72 -5.05 -0.37
CA ILE A 11 -15.27 -3.69 -0.23
C ILE A 11 -14.31 -2.81 0.56
N LEU A 12 -13.81 -3.30 1.71
CA LEU A 12 -12.88 -2.52 2.54
C LEU A 12 -11.56 -2.26 1.83
N SER A 13 -11.04 -3.22 1.06
CA SER A 13 -9.80 -3.03 0.30
C SER A 13 -9.94 -1.96 -0.79
N TYR A 14 -11.07 -1.93 -1.50
CA TYR A 14 -11.35 -0.87 -2.47
C TYR A 14 -11.61 0.47 -1.78
N ALA A 15 -12.34 0.49 -0.66
CA ALA A 15 -12.55 1.71 0.11
C ALA A 15 -11.24 2.32 0.60
N GLY A 16 -10.26 1.49 0.97
CA GLY A 16 -8.90 1.92 1.31
C GLY A 16 -8.15 2.63 0.17
N THR A 17 -8.59 2.55 -1.08
CA THR A 17 -7.99 3.33 -2.18
C THR A 17 -8.50 4.77 -2.26
N MET A 18 -9.65 5.07 -1.65
CA MET A 18 -10.29 6.39 -1.78
C MET A 18 -9.37 7.55 -1.36
N PRO A 19 -8.62 7.49 -0.23
CA PRO A 19 -7.77 8.60 0.16
C PRO A 19 -6.66 8.89 -0.86
N PHE A 20 -6.09 7.88 -1.51
CA PHE A 20 -5.09 8.07 -2.56
C PHE A 20 -5.68 8.76 -3.78
N ILE A 21 -6.84 8.28 -4.26
CA ILE A 21 -7.53 8.85 -5.42
C ILE A 21 -7.89 10.30 -5.14
N THR A 22 -8.50 10.59 -3.98
CA THR A 22 -8.91 11.94 -3.59
C THR A 22 -7.71 12.88 -3.50
N CYS A 23 -6.61 12.47 -2.87
CA CYS A 23 -5.41 13.30 -2.80
C CYS A 23 -4.81 13.54 -4.19
N ALA A 24 -4.74 12.52 -5.04
CA ALA A 24 -4.24 12.67 -6.41
C ALA A 24 -5.10 13.66 -7.24
N VAL A 25 -6.43 13.59 -7.13
CA VAL A 25 -7.36 14.52 -7.78
C VAL A 25 -7.12 15.95 -7.30
N ILE A 26 -6.98 16.19 -5.99
CA ILE A 26 -6.68 17.52 -5.45
C ILE A 26 -5.32 18.02 -5.94
N LEU A 27 -4.31 17.16 -6.01
CA LEU A 27 -2.97 17.55 -6.46
C LEU A 27 -2.93 17.95 -7.94
N LEU A 28 -3.67 17.23 -8.79
CA LEU A 28 -3.76 17.47 -10.24
C LEU A 28 -4.68 18.64 -10.60
N PHE A 29 -5.87 18.69 -10.02
CA PHE A 29 -6.96 19.58 -10.44
C PHE A 29 -7.35 20.62 -9.38
N GLY A 30 -6.63 20.68 -8.26
CA GLY A 30 -6.93 21.56 -7.14
C GLY A 30 -7.16 23.02 -7.53
N PRO A 31 -6.29 23.66 -8.32
CA PRO A 31 -6.49 25.05 -8.75
C PRO A 31 -7.81 25.25 -9.53
N GLN A 32 -8.15 24.35 -10.44
CA GLN A 32 -9.35 24.42 -11.28
C GLN A 32 -10.63 24.18 -10.49
N LEU A 33 -10.56 23.38 -9.43
CA LEU A 33 -11.69 23.04 -8.57
C LEU A 33 -11.89 24.01 -7.40
N GLY A 34 -11.10 25.08 -7.29
CA GLY A 34 -11.11 25.98 -6.12
C GLY A 34 -10.52 25.36 -4.85
N LEU A 35 -9.82 24.23 -4.96
CA LEU A 35 -9.20 23.48 -3.87
C LEU A 35 -7.68 23.69 -3.79
N GLY A 36 -7.15 24.73 -4.43
CA GLY A 36 -5.71 25.01 -4.48
C GLY A 36 -5.04 25.13 -3.10
N GLY A 37 -5.76 25.67 -2.10
CA GLY A 37 -5.27 25.77 -0.73
C GLY A 37 -5.05 24.42 -0.02
N LEU A 38 -5.63 23.33 -0.54
CA LEU A 38 -5.49 21.99 0.03
C LEU A 38 -4.32 21.20 -0.57
N ARG A 39 -3.61 21.71 -1.60
CA ARG A 39 -2.56 20.93 -2.29
C ARG A 39 -1.43 20.50 -1.36
N GLN A 40 -0.96 21.38 -0.48
CA GLN A 40 0.09 21.04 0.49
C GLN A 40 -0.38 19.94 1.46
N PHE A 41 -1.61 20.06 1.97
CA PHE A 41 -2.21 19.04 2.82
C PHE A 41 -2.35 17.71 2.08
N ALA A 42 -2.86 17.71 0.85
CA ALA A 42 -3.02 16.50 0.03
C ALA A 42 -1.68 15.80 -0.24
N GLY A 43 -0.61 16.56 -0.50
CA GLY A 43 0.74 16.02 -0.68
C GLY A 43 1.31 15.38 0.59
N GLN A 44 1.02 15.93 1.77
CA GLN A 44 1.38 15.28 3.03
C GLN A 44 0.50 14.05 3.28
N ALA A 45 -0.81 14.19 3.16
CA ALA A 45 -1.80 13.15 3.39
C ALA A 45 -1.58 11.90 2.53
N ILE A 46 -1.26 12.06 1.25
CA ILE A 46 -1.00 10.91 0.36
C ILE A 46 0.22 10.11 0.82
N THR A 47 1.27 10.78 1.29
CA THR A 47 2.52 10.12 1.74
C THR A 47 2.39 9.52 3.15
N THR A 48 1.71 10.20 4.07
CA THR A 48 1.44 9.64 5.41
C THR A 48 0.48 8.47 5.35
N TYR A 49 -0.55 8.54 4.49
CA TYR A 49 -1.45 7.43 4.26
C TYR A 49 -0.76 6.25 3.56
N ALA A 50 0.16 6.51 2.62
CA ALA A 50 1.02 5.47 2.07
C ALA A 50 1.79 4.72 3.18
N ALA A 51 2.35 5.45 4.15
CA ALA A 51 3.06 4.82 5.26
C ALA A 51 2.17 3.95 6.14
N VAL A 52 0.94 4.41 6.44
CA VAL A 52 -0.06 3.62 7.17
C VAL A 52 -0.39 2.33 6.42
N ILE A 53 -0.67 2.42 5.12
CA ILE A 53 -1.04 1.26 4.31
C ILE A 53 0.13 0.29 4.18
N VAL A 54 1.33 0.75 3.84
CA VAL A 54 2.52 -0.12 3.77
C VAL A 54 2.75 -0.86 5.09
N SER A 55 2.57 -0.17 6.23
CA SER A 55 2.70 -0.79 7.55
C SER A 55 1.62 -1.85 7.82
N PHE A 56 0.37 -1.58 7.44
CA PHE A 56 -0.71 -2.55 7.51
C PHE A 56 -0.45 -3.79 6.66
N LEU A 57 0.12 -3.62 5.46
CA LEU A 57 0.47 -4.74 4.58
C LEU A 57 1.64 -5.57 5.13
N GLY A 58 2.62 -4.93 5.77
CA GLY A 58 3.62 -5.64 6.58
C GLY A 58 2.95 -6.51 7.63
N GLY A 59 1.98 -5.96 8.38
CA GLY A 59 1.19 -6.72 9.35
C GLY A 59 0.48 -7.95 8.76
N ILE A 60 -0.09 -7.83 7.54
CA ILE A 60 -0.68 -8.98 6.84
C ILE A 60 0.37 -10.05 6.56
N GLN A 61 1.52 -9.68 6.00
CA GLN A 61 2.60 -10.62 5.67
C GLN A 61 3.16 -11.30 6.92
N TRP A 62 3.27 -10.57 8.02
CA TRP A 62 3.62 -11.13 9.33
C TRP A 62 2.58 -12.15 9.80
N GLY A 63 1.28 -11.83 9.68
CA GLY A 63 0.18 -12.73 10.00
C GLY A 63 0.14 -13.99 9.13
N VAL A 64 0.48 -13.87 7.84
CA VAL A 64 0.68 -15.03 6.95
C VAL A 64 1.84 -15.89 7.46
N GLY A 65 2.96 -15.27 7.84
CA GLY A 65 4.10 -15.97 8.44
C GLY A 65 3.69 -16.76 9.69
N LEU A 66 2.86 -16.18 10.56
CA LEU A 66 2.30 -16.87 11.72
C LEU A 66 1.39 -18.03 11.31
N ALA A 67 0.59 -17.89 10.26
CA ALA A 67 -0.30 -18.95 9.79
C ALA A 67 0.44 -20.14 9.13
N THR A 68 1.64 -19.91 8.58
CA THR A 68 2.40 -20.95 7.84
C THR A 68 3.65 -21.44 8.57
N HIS A 69 3.91 -21.02 9.80
CA HIS A 69 5.19 -21.27 10.47
C HIS A 69 5.51 -22.75 10.72
N GLU A 70 4.49 -23.59 10.93
CA GLU A 70 4.69 -25.04 11.13
C GLU A 70 4.99 -25.76 9.81
N GLN A 71 4.29 -25.41 8.73
CA GLN A 71 4.44 -26.09 7.43
C GLN A 71 5.62 -25.54 6.61
N GLN A 72 5.94 -24.25 6.76
CA GLN A 72 6.95 -23.55 5.98
C GLN A 72 7.81 -22.61 6.87
N PRO A 73 8.66 -23.17 7.76
CA PRO A 73 9.38 -22.38 8.76
C PRO A 73 10.35 -21.35 8.17
N GLN A 74 10.97 -21.64 7.02
CA GLN A 74 11.88 -20.69 6.35
C GLN A 74 11.13 -19.52 5.71
N THR A 75 9.98 -19.78 5.09
CA THR A 75 9.09 -18.75 4.55
C THR A 75 8.59 -17.85 5.68
N ALA A 76 8.11 -18.45 6.77
CA ALA A 76 7.63 -17.71 7.94
C ALA A 76 8.71 -16.82 8.57
N LYS A 77 9.93 -17.34 8.76
CA LYS A 77 11.07 -16.54 9.25
C LYS A 77 11.37 -15.35 8.35
N SER A 78 11.35 -15.56 7.03
CA SER A 78 11.56 -14.49 6.06
C SER A 78 10.45 -13.45 6.13
N LEU A 79 9.19 -13.88 6.26
CA LEU A 79 8.05 -12.97 6.39
C LEU A 79 8.11 -12.13 7.66
N PHE A 80 8.51 -12.69 8.80
CA PHE A 80 8.66 -11.92 10.04
C PHE A 80 9.68 -10.79 9.92
N LEU A 81 10.76 -11.00 9.14
CA LEU A 81 11.75 -9.96 8.89
C LEU A 81 11.29 -8.98 7.81
N LEU A 82 10.87 -9.51 6.65
CA LEU A 82 10.53 -8.72 5.47
C LEU A 82 9.25 -7.90 5.61
N SER A 83 8.36 -8.23 6.55
CA SER A 83 7.17 -7.43 6.88
C SER A 83 7.50 -6.16 7.66
N VAL A 84 8.54 -6.19 8.50
CA VAL A 84 8.91 -5.07 9.36
C VAL A 84 9.70 -4.03 8.59
N VAL A 85 10.60 -4.47 7.70
CA VAL A 85 11.44 -3.59 6.87
C VAL A 85 10.64 -2.49 6.13
N PRO A 86 9.61 -2.79 5.33
CA PRO A 86 8.87 -1.76 4.61
C PRO A 86 8.10 -0.84 5.54
N SER A 87 7.63 -1.32 6.70
CA SER A 87 6.95 -0.50 7.71
C SER A 87 7.90 0.55 8.30
N LEU A 88 9.12 0.14 8.66
CA LEU A 88 10.15 1.04 9.18
C LEU A 88 10.62 2.04 8.13
N LEU A 89 10.82 1.59 6.88
CA LEU A 89 11.18 2.47 5.77
C LEU A 89 10.07 3.47 5.45
N ALA A 90 8.81 3.06 5.53
CA ALA A 90 7.68 3.96 5.30
C ALA A 90 7.54 5.02 6.40
N TRP A 91 7.84 4.67 7.65
CA TRP A 91 7.94 5.63 8.75
C TRP A 91 9.12 6.59 8.54
N ALA A 92 10.32 6.06 8.24
CA ALA A 92 11.52 6.87 8.00
C ALA A 92 11.34 7.85 6.82
N MET A 93 10.64 7.43 5.78
CA MET A 93 10.28 8.24 4.62
C MET A 93 9.59 9.55 5.00
N LEU A 94 8.78 9.57 6.07
CA LEU A 94 8.02 10.77 6.46
C LEU A 94 8.93 11.93 6.90
N PHE A 95 10.17 11.64 7.30
CA PHE A 95 11.15 12.65 7.70
C PHE A 95 11.94 13.24 6.51
N LEU A 96 11.73 12.74 5.29
CA LEU A 96 12.36 13.31 4.11
C LEU A 96 11.81 14.73 3.86
N PRO A 97 12.66 15.73 3.59
CA PRO A 97 12.22 17.12 3.46
C PRO A 97 11.41 17.36 2.17
N ASN A 98 11.77 16.68 1.08
CA ASN A 98 11.16 16.86 -0.24
C ASN A 98 9.94 15.94 -0.42
N GLY A 99 8.79 16.51 -0.76
CA GLY A 99 7.55 15.76 -1.04
C GLY A 99 7.72 14.72 -2.16
N SER A 100 8.41 15.05 -3.24
CA SER A 100 8.64 14.15 -4.38
C SER A 100 9.50 12.95 -3.98
N SER A 101 10.49 13.16 -3.10
CA SER A 101 11.29 12.04 -2.56
C SER A 101 10.44 11.08 -1.71
N ARG A 102 9.50 11.60 -0.92
CA ARG A 102 8.54 10.78 -0.17
C ARG A 102 7.67 9.95 -1.11
N VAL A 103 7.14 10.57 -2.17
CA VAL A 103 6.29 9.87 -3.14
C VAL A 103 7.06 8.76 -3.88
N ILE A 104 8.30 9.03 -4.29
CA ILE A 104 9.16 8.03 -4.94
C ILE A 104 9.38 6.82 -4.02
N VAL A 105 9.76 7.06 -2.76
CA VAL A 105 9.96 5.99 -1.78
C VAL A 105 8.65 5.22 -1.54
N ALA A 106 7.51 5.91 -1.45
CA ALA A 106 6.20 5.26 -1.31
C ALA A 106 5.89 4.31 -2.47
N ILE A 107 6.18 4.72 -3.72
CA ILE A 107 6.01 3.87 -4.92
C ILE A 107 6.88 2.61 -4.79
N PHE A 108 8.15 2.76 -4.43
CA PHE A 108 9.05 1.62 -4.24
C PHE A 108 8.57 0.67 -3.15
N LEU A 109 8.09 1.19 -2.02
CA LEU A 109 7.62 0.35 -0.92
C LEU A 109 6.32 -0.39 -1.27
N VAL A 110 5.36 0.26 -1.92
CA VAL A 110 4.14 -0.39 -2.41
C VAL A 110 4.49 -1.50 -3.41
N GLY A 111 5.41 -1.22 -4.35
CA GLY A 111 5.90 -2.22 -5.31
C GLY A 111 6.62 -3.39 -4.63
N PHE A 112 7.49 -3.10 -3.66
CA PHE A 112 8.22 -4.11 -2.89
C PHE A 112 7.28 -5.05 -2.13
N VAL A 113 6.27 -4.50 -1.45
CA VAL A 113 5.27 -5.29 -0.74
C VAL A 113 4.47 -6.16 -1.72
N TRP A 114 4.08 -5.62 -2.88
CA TRP A 114 3.39 -6.39 -3.92
C TRP A 114 4.25 -7.53 -4.47
N VAL A 115 5.57 -7.33 -4.64
CA VAL A 115 6.50 -8.40 -5.06
C VAL A 115 6.50 -9.53 -4.03
N ILE A 116 6.52 -9.23 -2.73
CA ILE A 116 6.41 -10.26 -1.68
C ILE A 116 5.08 -11.02 -1.82
N ASP A 117 3.97 -10.32 -2.04
CA ASP A 117 2.67 -10.98 -2.24
C ASP A 117 2.64 -11.87 -3.49
N ALA A 118 3.30 -11.46 -4.56
CA ALA A 118 3.44 -12.26 -5.78
C ALA A 118 4.26 -13.52 -5.53
N LEU A 119 5.37 -13.42 -4.78
CA LEU A 119 6.17 -14.59 -4.37
C LEU A 119 5.35 -15.55 -3.51
N LEU A 120 4.59 -15.04 -2.54
CA LEU A 120 3.70 -15.85 -1.71
C LEU A 120 2.57 -16.52 -2.50
N HIS A 121 2.06 -15.84 -3.53
CA HIS A 121 1.09 -16.44 -4.44
C HIS A 121 1.70 -17.58 -5.26
N LEU A 122 2.93 -17.39 -5.78
CA LEU A 122 3.66 -18.44 -6.51
C LEU A 122 3.95 -19.66 -5.61
N GLN A 123 4.23 -19.44 -4.33
CA GLN A 123 4.41 -20.49 -3.32
C GLN A 123 3.10 -21.13 -2.84
N GLN A 124 1.95 -20.79 -3.44
CA GLN A 124 0.61 -21.28 -3.06
C GLN A 124 0.20 -20.95 -1.61
N VAL A 125 0.83 -19.94 -1.00
CA VAL A 125 0.50 -19.47 0.35
C VAL A 125 -0.68 -18.51 0.31
N LEU A 126 -0.70 -17.59 -0.67
CA LEU A 126 -1.81 -16.65 -0.86
C LEU A 126 -2.82 -17.16 -1.90
N PRO A 127 -4.12 -17.17 -1.57
CA PRO A 127 -5.15 -17.60 -2.52
C PRO A 127 -5.31 -16.59 -3.66
N THR A 128 -5.59 -17.09 -4.86
CA THR A 128 -5.65 -16.30 -6.11
C THR A 128 -6.60 -15.11 -6.05
N TRP A 129 -7.74 -15.24 -5.37
CA TRP A 129 -8.71 -14.14 -5.25
C TRP A 129 -8.14 -12.95 -4.47
N PHE A 130 -7.36 -13.22 -3.42
CA PHE A 130 -6.76 -12.20 -2.58
C PHE A 130 -5.59 -11.53 -3.29
N PHE A 131 -4.74 -12.31 -3.96
CA PHE A 131 -3.65 -11.77 -4.77
C PHE A 131 -4.16 -10.89 -5.92
N ARG A 132 -5.24 -11.29 -6.60
CA ARG A 132 -5.88 -10.47 -7.66
C ARG A 132 -6.40 -9.15 -7.09
N LEU A 133 -7.12 -9.20 -5.97
CA LEU A 133 -7.60 -8.00 -5.28
C LEU A 133 -6.44 -7.05 -4.92
N ARG A 134 -5.38 -7.59 -4.31
CA ARG A 134 -4.19 -6.81 -3.94
C ARG A 134 -3.47 -6.22 -5.16
N SER A 135 -3.44 -6.92 -6.28
CA SER A 135 -2.83 -6.40 -7.52
C SER A 135 -3.60 -5.21 -8.09
N ILE A 136 -4.94 -5.29 -8.13
CA ILE A 136 -5.78 -4.18 -8.59
C ILE A 136 -5.63 -2.97 -7.67
N VAL A 137 -5.72 -3.18 -6.35
CA VAL A 137 -5.58 -2.11 -5.35
C VAL A 137 -4.19 -1.47 -5.42
N SER A 138 -3.12 -2.27 -5.50
CA SER A 138 -1.75 -1.75 -5.60
C SER A 138 -1.54 -0.95 -6.89
N ALA A 139 -2.12 -1.38 -8.01
CA ALA A 139 -2.07 -0.63 -9.26
C ALA A 139 -2.76 0.74 -9.15
N VAL A 140 -3.94 0.81 -8.52
CA VAL A 140 -4.64 2.08 -8.28
C VAL A 140 -3.83 3.01 -7.38
N VAL A 141 -3.23 2.47 -6.30
CA VAL A 141 -2.37 3.23 -5.38
C VAL A 141 -1.13 3.74 -6.10
N MET A 142 -0.43 2.89 -6.87
CA MET A 142 0.74 3.29 -7.66
C MET A 142 0.39 4.36 -8.68
N ALA A 143 -0.73 4.23 -9.41
CA ALA A 143 -1.17 5.23 -10.36
C ALA A 143 -1.45 6.58 -9.67
N SER A 144 -2.06 6.57 -8.48
CA SER A 144 -2.32 7.77 -7.69
C SER A 144 -1.03 8.44 -7.19
N LEU A 145 -0.04 7.65 -6.78
CA LEU A 145 1.26 8.16 -6.36
C LEU A 145 2.05 8.72 -7.53
N ILE A 146 2.04 8.06 -8.70
CA ILE A 146 2.67 8.57 -9.92
C ILE A 146 2.02 9.88 -10.34
N ALA A 147 0.68 9.96 -10.31
CA ALA A 147 -0.04 11.21 -10.57
C ALA A 147 0.42 12.33 -9.63
N ALA A 148 0.56 12.06 -8.33
CA ALA A 148 1.07 13.03 -7.36
C ALA A 148 2.51 13.48 -7.67
N LEU A 149 3.38 12.57 -8.13
CA LEU A 149 4.76 12.88 -8.50
C LEU A 149 4.87 13.83 -9.71
N LEU A 150 3.92 13.76 -10.64
CA LEU A 150 3.93 14.60 -11.84
C LEU A 150 3.58 16.08 -11.57
N VAL A 151 2.98 16.38 -10.42
CA VAL A 151 2.51 17.73 -10.05
C VAL A 151 3.24 18.31 -8.83
N GLY A 152 4.14 17.53 -8.23
CA GLY A 152 4.89 17.86 -7.01
C GLY A 152 6.29 18.39 -7.25
#